data_AF-A0A2G8JXB2-F1
#
_entry.id   AF-A0A2G8JXB2-F1
#
_cell.length_a   1.000
_cell.length_b   1.000
_cell.length_c   1.000
_cell.angle_alpha   90.00
_cell.angle_beta   90.00
_cell.angle_gamma   90.00
#
_symmetry.space_group_name_H-M   'P 1'
#
loop_
_entity.id
_entity.type
_entity.pdbx_description
1 polymer ?
#
loop_
_entity_poly.entity_id
_entity_poly.type
_entity_poly.pdbx_seq_one_letter_code
_entity_poly.pdbx_strand_id
1 'polypeptide(L)'
;MQEKFQRFERSEHCGDAGCQYTLNSTHYHCLHEGCDYRFAGKTMMYKHAQHHDRVDSIIQDDFQRYKSTMDCKRGDCEFGSKSTHFHCLRCPFICTDSGKVAVHRNQHSMSVVAEKNGFKHFSSSNTCPYSDCKFSQKSSHFHCEKSGCTSAIMGLMQMEIHLRNHQEEPIMDTPTSTSVA
;
A
#
# COMPACT_ATOMS: atom_id res chain seq x y z
N MET A 1 18.71 11.70 -10.13
CA MET A 1 17.43 11.66 -10.91
C MET A 1 17.62 11.77 -12.42
N GLN A 2 18.78 12.18 -12.96
CA GLN A 2 19.03 12.23 -14.41
C GLN A 2 19.56 10.91 -15.01
N GLU A 3 19.77 9.87 -14.20
CA GLU A 3 20.42 8.61 -14.64
C GLU A 3 19.44 7.57 -15.21
N LYS A 4 18.12 7.82 -15.17
CA LYS A 4 17.09 6.89 -15.69
C LYS A 4 16.53 7.28 -17.08
N PHE A 5 16.97 8.41 -17.64
CA PHE A 5 16.48 8.92 -18.92
C PHE A 5 17.63 9.47 -19.75
N GLN A 6 17.66 9.12 -21.03
CA GLN A 6 18.59 9.73 -21.98
C GLN A 6 17.88 10.84 -22.76
N ARG A 7 18.47 12.04 -22.74
CA ARG A 7 17.95 13.20 -23.46
C ARG A 7 18.69 13.37 -24.78
N PHE A 8 17.94 13.64 -25.83
CA PHE A 8 18.48 14.00 -27.14
C PHE A 8 17.94 15.36 -27.55
N GLU A 9 18.80 16.19 -28.13
CA GLU A 9 18.39 17.49 -28.65
C GLU A 9 17.76 17.37 -30.03
N ARG A 10 17.03 18.41 -30.45
CA ARG A 10 16.40 18.46 -31.79
C ARG A 10 17.42 18.24 -32.92
N SER A 11 18.68 18.62 -32.73
CA SER A 11 19.71 18.50 -33.75
C SER A 11 20.52 17.20 -33.65
N GLU A 12 20.19 16.34 -32.69
CA GLU A 12 20.94 15.14 -32.37
C GLU A 12 20.18 13.89 -32.86
N HIS A 13 20.91 13.00 -33.52
CA HIS A 13 20.36 11.72 -33.98
C HIS A 13 20.52 10.70 -32.86
N CYS A 14 19.41 10.20 -32.31
CA CYS A 14 19.44 9.27 -31.18
C CYS A 14 19.84 7.83 -31.55
N GLY A 15 19.97 7.53 -32.85
CA GLY A 15 20.46 6.24 -33.36
C GLY A 15 19.43 5.11 -33.33
N ASP A 16 18.23 5.35 -32.80
CA ASP A 16 17.13 4.39 -32.77
C ASP A 16 16.24 4.55 -34.02
N ALA A 17 16.20 3.52 -34.86
CA ALA A 17 15.41 3.50 -36.09
C ALA A 17 13.89 3.59 -35.84
N GLY A 18 13.42 3.30 -34.61
CA GLY A 18 12.03 3.41 -34.21
C GLY A 18 11.65 4.75 -33.56
N CYS A 19 12.59 5.68 -33.39
CA CYS A 19 12.30 6.95 -32.72
C CYS A 19 11.71 8.01 -33.68
N GLN A 20 10.41 8.25 -33.54
CA GLN A 20 9.65 9.26 -34.30
C GLN A 20 10.03 10.72 -34.01
N TYR A 21 10.83 10.98 -32.97
CA TYR A 21 11.19 12.34 -32.53
C TYR A 21 12.60 12.76 -32.96
N THR A 22 13.35 11.83 -33.56
CA THR A 22 14.71 12.03 -34.08
C THR A 22 14.77 13.23 -35.02
N LEU A 23 15.76 14.10 -34.82
CA LEU A 23 16.00 15.31 -35.62
C LEU A 23 14.82 16.31 -35.70
N ASN A 24 13.72 16.10 -34.97
CA ASN A 24 12.50 16.89 -35.06
C ASN A 24 12.24 17.70 -33.78
N SER A 25 12.53 17.11 -32.62
CA SER A 25 12.34 17.78 -31.32
C SER A 25 13.24 17.22 -30.24
N THR A 26 13.46 18.02 -29.18
CA THR A 26 14.13 17.54 -27.97
C THR A 26 13.27 16.47 -27.29
N HIS A 27 13.81 15.28 -27.14
CA HIS A 27 13.08 14.10 -26.68
C HIS A 27 13.89 13.31 -25.65
N TYR A 28 13.21 12.36 -25.02
CA TYR A 28 13.74 11.57 -23.91
C TYR A 28 13.40 10.10 -24.14
N HIS A 29 14.39 9.23 -23.90
CA HIS A 29 14.23 7.78 -23.91
C HIS A 29 14.30 7.27 -22.47
N CYS A 30 13.41 6.35 -22.11
CA CYS A 30 13.52 5.62 -20.85
C CYS A 30 14.71 4.64 -20.91
N LEU A 31 15.51 4.60 -19.85
CA LEU A 31 16.63 3.64 -19.72
C LEU A 31 16.28 2.46 -18.79
N HIS A 32 15.02 2.33 -18.38
CA HIS A 32 14.58 1.27 -17.49
C HIS A 32 14.52 -0.07 -18.24
N GLU A 33 14.99 -1.15 -17.61
CA GLU A 33 15.04 -2.48 -18.25
C GLU A 33 13.65 -2.93 -18.73
N GLY A 34 13.55 -3.26 -20.02
CA GLY A 34 12.29 -3.67 -20.65
C GLY A 34 11.29 -2.52 -20.89
N CYS A 35 11.71 -1.26 -20.81
CA CYS A 35 10.89 -0.09 -21.13
C CYS A 35 11.39 0.66 -22.37
N ASP A 36 10.72 0.44 -23.51
CA ASP A 36 11.04 1.12 -24.76
C ASP A 36 10.23 2.40 -24.98
N TYR A 37 9.87 3.13 -23.91
CA TYR A 37 9.01 4.30 -24.03
C TYR A 37 9.82 5.56 -24.40
N ARG A 38 9.33 6.32 -25.39
CA ARG A 38 9.94 7.57 -25.88
C ARG A 38 8.91 8.69 -25.90
N PHE A 39 9.33 9.90 -25.56
CA PHE A 39 8.42 11.05 -25.53
C PHE A 39 9.15 12.38 -25.75
N ALA A 40 8.43 13.34 -26.32
CA ALA A 40 8.88 14.71 -26.45
C ALA A 40 8.46 15.53 -25.21
N GLY A 41 9.41 16.24 -24.61
CA GLY A 41 9.15 17.20 -23.52
C GLY A 41 9.26 16.66 -22.08
N LYS A 42 9.66 17.56 -21.18
CA LYS A 42 9.98 17.26 -19.77
C LYS A 42 8.77 16.84 -18.93
N THR A 43 7.58 17.37 -19.20
CA THR A 43 6.38 17.06 -18.39
C THR A 43 5.97 15.59 -18.53
N MET A 44 6.09 15.02 -19.72
CA MET A 44 5.80 13.61 -19.95
C MET A 44 6.85 12.70 -19.31
N MET A 45 8.12 13.15 -19.30
CA MET A 45 9.21 12.50 -18.56
C MET A 45 8.87 12.32 -17.08
N TYR A 46 8.48 13.40 -16.41
CA TYR A 46 8.19 13.33 -14.98
C TYR A 46 6.99 12.43 -14.66
N LYS A 47 5.92 12.46 -15.48
CA LYS A 47 4.78 11.56 -15.30
C LYS A 47 5.16 10.09 -15.50
N HIS A 48 6.01 9.82 -16.48
CA HIS A 48 6.49 8.46 -16.76
C HIS A 48 7.49 7.97 -15.71
N ALA A 49 8.37 8.84 -15.20
CA ALA A 49 9.22 8.56 -14.05
C ALA A 49 8.39 8.21 -12.82
N GLN A 50 7.34 8.99 -12.52
CA GLN A 50 6.39 8.68 -11.45
C GLN A 50 5.64 7.36 -11.67
N HIS A 51 5.42 6.95 -12.91
CA HIS A 51 4.86 5.63 -13.20
C HIS A 51 5.84 4.53 -12.81
N HIS A 52 7.11 4.64 -13.19
CA HIS A 52 8.15 3.72 -12.73
C HIS A 52 8.32 3.76 -11.23
N ASP A 53 8.42 4.93 -10.60
CA ASP A 53 8.55 5.02 -9.14
C ASP A 53 7.34 4.41 -8.41
N ARG A 54 6.12 4.53 -8.97
CA ARG A 54 4.93 3.84 -8.43
C ARG A 54 4.99 2.34 -8.65
N VAL A 55 5.36 1.88 -9.84
CA VAL A 55 5.45 0.44 -10.16
C VAL A 55 6.58 -0.21 -9.37
N ASP A 56 7.77 0.38 -9.34
CA ASP A 56 8.93 -0.01 -8.54
C ASP A 56 8.55 -0.01 -7.05
N SER A 57 7.88 1.02 -6.53
CA SER A 57 7.41 1.05 -5.14
C SER A 57 6.33 -0.01 -4.84
N ILE A 58 5.58 -0.47 -5.84
CA ILE A 58 4.61 -1.56 -5.68
C ILE A 58 5.30 -2.93 -5.74
N ILE A 59 6.34 -3.08 -6.56
CA ILE A 59 7.02 -4.36 -6.82
C ILE A 59 8.19 -4.63 -5.86
N GLN A 60 8.72 -3.61 -5.17
CA GLN A 60 10.00 -3.79 -4.47
C GLN A 60 10.00 -4.59 -3.17
N ASP A 61 8.90 -4.79 -2.44
CA ASP A 61 8.99 -5.51 -1.15
C ASP A 61 7.72 -6.28 -0.72
N ASP A 62 6.53 -5.74 -0.97
CA ASP A 62 5.29 -6.35 -0.44
C ASP A 62 4.51 -7.18 -1.47
N PHE A 63 4.75 -7.01 -2.78
CA PHE A 63 3.96 -7.63 -3.84
C PHE A 63 4.77 -8.08 -5.05
N GLN A 64 4.33 -9.18 -5.67
CA GLN A 64 4.89 -9.69 -6.91
C GLN A 64 3.81 -9.80 -8.00
N ARG A 65 4.08 -9.24 -9.18
CA ARG A 65 3.19 -9.30 -10.34
C ARG A 65 3.56 -10.49 -11.22
N TYR A 66 2.54 -11.24 -11.63
CA TYR A 66 2.64 -12.33 -12.58
C TYR A 66 1.80 -12.00 -13.82
N LYS A 67 2.39 -12.11 -15.00
CA LYS A 67 1.65 -11.97 -16.27
C LYS A 67 0.84 -13.24 -16.54
N SER A 68 -0.19 -13.15 -17.37
CA SER A 68 -0.97 -14.33 -17.79
C SER A 68 -0.13 -15.40 -18.48
N THR A 69 1.01 -15.02 -19.07
CA THR A 69 1.97 -15.92 -19.71
C THR A 69 3.00 -16.50 -18.74
N MET A 70 2.97 -16.11 -17.47
CA MET A 70 3.92 -16.54 -16.45
C MET A 70 3.23 -17.45 -15.43
N ASP A 71 3.88 -18.57 -15.13
CA ASP A 71 3.46 -19.47 -14.08
C ASP A 71 3.93 -18.93 -12.72
N CYS A 72 2.99 -18.64 -11.82
CA CYS A 72 3.28 -18.09 -10.50
C CYS A 72 3.74 -19.14 -9.48
N LYS A 73 3.86 -20.42 -9.89
CA LYS A 73 4.36 -21.56 -9.10
C LYS A 73 3.63 -21.84 -7.77
N ARG A 74 2.54 -21.13 -7.48
CA ARG A 74 1.65 -21.38 -6.32
C ARG A 74 0.57 -22.37 -6.73
N GLY A 75 0.56 -23.56 -6.12
CA GLY A 75 -0.42 -24.61 -6.45
C GLY A 75 -1.87 -24.20 -6.15
N ASP A 76 -2.04 -23.27 -5.22
CA ASP A 76 -3.31 -22.68 -4.76
C ASP A 76 -3.71 -21.39 -5.50
N CYS A 77 -2.96 -20.93 -6.52
CA CYS A 77 -3.33 -19.72 -7.26
C CYS A 77 -4.35 -20.00 -8.37
N GLU A 78 -5.59 -19.55 -8.16
CA GLU A 78 -6.70 -19.71 -9.11
C GLU A 78 -6.48 -18.98 -10.46
N PHE A 79 -5.63 -17.95 -10.46
CA PHE A 79 -5.34 -17.09 -11.61
C PHE A 79 -4.07 -17.47 -12.38
N GLY A 80 -3.34 -18.47 -11.90
CA GLY A 80 -2.10 -18.96 -12.52
C GLY A 80 -2.32 -19.30 -13.99
N SER A 81 -1.48 -18.73 -14.86
CA SER A 81 -1.52 -18.94 -16.32
C SER A 81 -2.86 -18.57 -17.01
N LYS A 82 -3.77 -17.87 -16.33
CA LYS A 82 -5.08 -17.45 -16.86
C LYS A 82 -5.18 -15.93 -17.01
N SER A 83 -4.63 -15.17 -16.06
CA SER A 83 -4.73 -13.71 -16.04
C SER A 83 -3.48 -13.09 -15.43
N THR A 84 -3.25 -11.82 -15.72
CA THR A 84 -2.26 -11.03 -14.98
C THR A 84 -2.79 -10.81 -13.56
N HIS A 85 -1.97 -11.14 -12.56
CA HIS A 85 -2.35 -11.05 -11.15
C HIS A 85 -1.17 -10.63 -10.28
N PHE A 86 -1.45 -10.36 -9.00
CA PHE A 86 -0.53 -9.85 -8.00
C PHE A 86 -0.64 -10.70 -6.74
N HIS A 87 0.50 -11.15 -6.22
CA HIS A 87 0.60 -11.86 -4.94
C HIS A 87 1.18 -10.93 -3.90
N CYS A 88 0.59 -10.89 -2.71
CA CYS A 88 1.28 -10.32 -1.56
C CYS A 88 2.38 -11.29 -1.08
N LEU A 89 3.54 -10.77 -0.72
CA LEU A 89 4.67 -11.53 -0.19
C LEU A 89 4.59 -11.70 1.34
N ARG A 90 3.68 -10.99 2.01
CA ARG A 90 3.52 -10.99 3.48
C ARG A 90 2.32 -11.80 3.96
N CYS A 91 1.39 -12.13 3.07
CA CYS A 91 0.22 -12.93 3.40
C CYS A 91 -0.31 -13.71 2.17
N PRO A 92 -1.31 -14.61 2.35
CA PRO A 92 -1.90 -15.38 1.25
C PRO A 92 -2.74 -14.55 0.25
N PHE A 93 -2.80 -13.23 0.37
CA PHE A 93 -3.64 -12.39 -0.48
C PHE A 93 -3.19 -12.42 -1.95
N ILE A 94 -4.16 -12.56 -2.85
CA ILE A 94 -3.99 -12.57 -4.30
C ILE A 94 -5.06 -11.65 -4.90
N CYS A 95 -4.69 -10.82 -5.88
CA CYS A 95 -5.65 -10.01 -6.63
C CYS A 95 -5.26 -9.85 -8.09
N THR A 96 -6.22 -9.52 -8.94
CA THR A 96 -6.01 -9.21 -10.36
C THR A 96 -6.06 -7.70 -10.65
N ASP A 97 -6.46 -6.90 -9.67
CA ASP A 97 -6.68 -5.46 -9.78
C ASP A 97 -5.60 -4.68 -9.03
N SER A 98 -4.88 -3.83 -9.77
CA SER A 98 -3.86 -2.94 -9.23
C SER A 98 -4.40 -1.94 -8.19
N GLY A 99 -5.67 -1.53 -8.27
CA GLY A 99 -6.30 -0.66 -7.28
C GLY A 99 -6.39 -1.32 -5.90
N LYS A 100 -6.65 -2.63 -5.87
CA LYS A 100 -6.69 -3.41 -4.62
C LYS A 100 -5.31 -3.58 -3.98
N VAL A 101 -4.24 -3.59 -4.78
CA VAL A 101 -2.85 -3.71 -4.28
C VAL A 101 -2.51 -2.54 -3.36
N ALA A 102 -2.81 -1.31 -3.78
CA ALA A 102 -2.52 -0.12 -2.98
C ALA A 102 -3.29 -0.11 -1.64
N VAL A 103 -4.58 -0.48 -1.69
CA VAL A 103 -5.43 -0.57 -0.48
C VAL A 103 -4.89 -1.63 0.48
N HIS A 104 -4.56 -2.81 -0.04
CA HIS A 104 -4.03 -3.90 0.78
C HIS A 104 -2.65 -3.58 1.38
N ARG A 105 -1.76 -2.95 0.61
CA ARG A 105 -0.47 -2.47 1.13
C ARG A 105 -0.66 -1.49 2.28
N ASN A 106 -1.60 -0.55 2.13
CA ASN A 106 -1.94 0.37 3.21
C ASN A 106 -2.50 -0.37 4.44
N GLN A 107 -3.27 -1.44 4.27
CA GLN A 107 -3.74 -2.26 5.39
C GLN A 107 -2.56 -2.86 6.17
N HIS A 108 -1.53 -3.40 5.50
CA HIS A 108 -0.32 -3.88 6.19
C HIS A 108 0.39 -2.78 6.97
N SER A 109 0.58 -1.62 6.34
CA SER A 109 1.19 -0.45 7.02
C SER A 109 0.37 -0.04 8.26
N MET A 110 -0.95 0.02 8.12
CA MET A 110 -1.87 0.34 9.22
C MET A 110 -1.81 -0.70 10.33
N SER A 111 -1.79 -1.99 10.02
CA SER A 111 -1.68 -3.06 11.02
C SER A 111 -0.39 -2.96 11.83
N VAL A 112 0.75 -2.68 11.21
CA VAL A 112 2.03 -2.50 11.91
C VAL A 112 1.98 -1.30 12.87
N VAL A 113 1.39 -0.19 12.43
CA VAL A 113 1.21 1.00 13.29
C VAL A 113 0.24 0.72 14.43
N ALA A 114 -0.85 0.01 14.15
CA ALA A 114 -1.84 -0.39 15.13
C ALA A 114 -1.20 -1.22 16.25
N GLU A 115 -0.53 -2.32 15.90
CA GLU A 115 0.14 -3.22 16.84
C GLU A 115 1.17 -2.47 17.70
N LYS A 116 1.97 -1.59 17.09
CA LYS A 116 2.94 -0.77 17.82
C LYS A 116 2.29 0.14 18.87
N ASN A 117 1.08 0.60 18.63
CA ASN A 117 0.33 1.48 19.54
C ASN A 117 -0.64 0.71 20.44
N GLY A 118 -0.52 -0.62 20.54
CA GLY A 118 -1.39 -1.44 21.38
C GLY A 118 -2.81 -1.53 20.85
N PHE A 119 -2.95 -1.72 19.53
CA PHE A 119 -4.23 -2.02 18.91
C PHE A 119 -4.23 -3.39 18.24
N LYS A 120 -5.36 -4.09 18.34
CA LYS A 120 -5.60 -5.37 17.70
C LYS A 120 -6.51 -5.25 16.48
N HIS A 121 -6.06 -5.77 15.34
CA HIS A 121 -6.82 -5.78 14.09
C HIS A 121 -7.86 -6.91 14.04
N PHE A 122 -9.04 -6.59 13.53
CA PHE A 122 -10.11 -7.53 13.21
C PHE A 122 -10.56 -7.34 11.77
N SER A 123 -10.51 -8.41 10.98
CA SER A 123 -10.97 -8.42 9.60
C SER A 123 -12.50 -8.35 9.52
N SER A 124 -13.03 -7.74 8.45
CA SER A 124 -14.47 -7.77 8.14
C SER A 124 -15.05 -9.18 7.98
N SER A 125 -14.21 -10.19 7.72
CA SER A 125 -14.64 -11.59 7.58
C SER A 125 -14.86 -12.31 8.91
N ASN A 126 -14.36 -11.77 10.03
CA ASN A 126 -14.39 -12.44 11.32
C ASN A 126 -15.39 -11.75 12.27
N THR A 127 -16.04 -12.55 13.12
CA THR A 127 -16.86 -12.02 14.22
C THR A 127 -15.96 -11.42 15.29
N CYS A 128 -16.20 -10.15 15.62
CA CYS A 128 -15.45 -9.47 16.67
C CYS A 128 -15.89 -9.99 18.04
N PRO A 129 -14.96 -10.36 18.94
CA PRO A 129 -15.27 -10.91 20.26
C PRO A 129 -15.72 -9.85 21.27
N TYR A 130 -15.56 -8.55 20.97
CA TYR A 130 -16.02 -7.48 21.85
C TYR A 130 -17.53 -7.34 21.77
N SER A 131 -18.20 -7.42 22.93
CA SER A 131 -19.63 -7.15 23.06
C SER A 131 -19.94 -5.73 22.55
N ASP A 132 -21.01 -5.59 21.76
CA ASP A 132 -21.47 -4.34 21.16
C ASP A 132 -20.55 -3.68 20.11
N CYS A 133 -19.60 -4.43 19.54
CA CYS A 133 -18.81 -3.92 18.42
C CYS A 133 -19.70 -3.69 17.18
N LYS A 134 -19.96 -2.41 16.88
CA LYS A 134 -20.78 -1.97 15.74
C LYS A 134 -20.22 -2.38 14.37
N PHE A 135 -18.92 -2.70 14.30
CA PHE A 135 -18.19 -3.03 13.09
C PHE A 135 -18.02 -4.54 12.87
N SER A 136 -18.43 -5.37 13.83
CA SER A 136 -18.35 -6.83 13.74
C SER A 136 -18.99 -7.34 12.45
N GLN A 137 -18.24 -8.12 11.67
CA GLN A 137 -18.65 -8.68 10.38
C GLN A 137 -19.13 -7.67 9.31
N LYS A 138 -18.89 -6.36 9.52
CA LYS A 138 -19.28 -5.30 8.58
C LYS A 138 -18.07 -4.64 7.92
N SER A 139 -17.04 -4.34 8.71
CA SER A 139 -15.84 -3.66 8.23
C SER A 139 -14.62 -4.09 9.04
N SER A 140 -13.44 -4.05 8.40
CA SER A 140 -12.18 -4.24 9.11
C SER A 140 -11.96 -3.07 10.07
N HIS A 141 -11.58 -3.36 11.31
CA HIS A 141 -11.46 -2.39 12.38
C HIS A 141 -10.36 -2.79 13.39
N PHE A 142 -10.05 -1.90 14.31
CA PHE A 142 -9.02 -2.05 15.33
C PHE A 142 -9.59 -1.76 16.71
N HIS A 143 -9.25 -2.58 17.71
CA HIS A 143 -9.59 -2.33 19.11
C HIS A 143 -8.35 -1.93 19.91
N CYS A 144 -8.48 -0.95 20.79
CA CYS A 144 -7.43 -0.59 21.75
C CYS A 144 -7.26 -1.73 22.77
N GLU A 145 -6.01 -2.09 23.06
CA GLU A 145 -5.64 -3.13 24.03
C GLU A 145 -5.35 -2.56 25.42
N LYS A 146 -5.44 -1.23 25.61
CA LYS A 146 -5.31 -0.60 26.92
C LYS A 146 -6.42 -1.11 27.85
N SER A 147 -6.03 -1.53 29.05
CA SER A 147 -6.95 -2.08 30.05
C SER A 147 -8.10 -1.10 30.36
N GLY A 148 -9.34 -1.61 30.33
CA GLY A 148 -10.55 -0.82 30.54
C GLY A 148 -11.04 -0.04 29.32
N CYS A 149 -10.33 -0.08 28.19
CA CYS A 149 -10.77 0.55 26.93
C CYS A 149 -11.45 -0.46 26.00
N THR A 150 -12.59 -0.07 25.42
CA THR A 150 -13.33 -0.88 24.43
C THR A 150 -13.49 -0.17 23.09
N SER A 151 -12.76 0.93 22.87
CA SER A 151 -12.88 1.74 21.65
C SER A 151 -12.50 0.95 20.40
N ALA A 152 -13.35 1.06 19.37
CA ALA A 152 -13.15 0.47 18.05
C ALA A 152 -12.95 1.57 17.00
N ILE A 153 -11.93 1.43 16.16
CA ILE A 153 -11.44 2.47 15.25
C ILE A 153 -11.19 1.89 13.85
N MET A 154 -11.34 2.68 12.77
CA MET A 154 -11.13 2.21 11.40
C MET A 154 -9.97 2.91 10.65
N GLY A 155 -9.35 3.94 11.22
CA GLY A 155 -8.33 4.74 10.52
C GLY A 155 -7.25 5.34 11.40
N LEU A 156 -6.11 5.69 10.79
CA LEU A 156 -4.94 6.25 11.48
C LEU A 156 -5.24 7.55 12.22
N MET A 157 -5.98 8.47 11.60
CA MET A 157 -6.35 9.74 12.25
C MET A 157 -7.19 9.53 13.52
N GLN A 158 -8.15 8.60 13.46
CA GLN A 158 -8.97 8.25 14.62
C GLN A 158 -8.12 7.61 15.73
N MET A 159 -7.15 6.78 15.35
CA MET A 159 -6.19 6.15 16.26
C MET A 159 -5.33 7.19 16.99
N GLU A 160 -4.78 8.16 16.25
CA GLU A 160 -3.96 9.24 16.81
C GLU A 160 -4.75 10.10 17.81
N ILE A 161 -5.97 10.50 17.44
CA ILE A 161 -6.86 11.26 18.33
C ILE A 161 -7.15 10.46 19.61
N HIS A 162 -7.44 9.16 19.49
CA HIS A 162 -7.72 8.29 20.62
C HIS A 162 -6.53 8.14 21.57
N LEU A 163 -5.32 7.93 21.02
CA LEU A 163 -4.10 7.82 21.82
C LEU A 163 -3.81 9.09 22.62
N ARG A 164 -4.08 10.27 22.04
CA ARG A 164 -3.95 11.54 22.75
C ARG A 164 -4.92 11.63 23.92
N ASN A 165 -6.19 11.22 23.74
CA ASN A 165 -7.15 11.20 24.84
C ASN A 165 -6.67 10.31 26.00
N HIS A 166 -5.98 9.20 25.71
CA HIS A 166 -5.38 8.36 26.74
C HIS A 166 -4.19 8.97 27.49
N GLN A 167 -3.57 10.01 26.95
CA GLN A 167 -2.52 10.78 27.61
C GLN A 167 -3.10 11.89 28.51
N GLU A 168 -4.35 12.31 28.26
CA GLU A 168 -5.04 13.37 28.98
C GLU A 168 -5.99 12.88 30.10
N GLU A 169 -6.16 11.56 30.27
CA GLU A 169 -6.95 10.99 31.37
C GLU A 169 -6.30 11.32 32.74
N PRO A 170 -7.02 11.98 33.67
CA PRO A 170 -6.53 12.28 35.01
C PRO A 170 -6.48 11.00 35.86
N ILE A 171 -5.53 10.95 36.78
CA ILE A 171 -5.39 9.94 37.83
C ILE A 171 -6.74 9.82 38.55
N MET A 172 -7.56 8.81 38.24
CA MET A 172 -8.78 8.54 39.02
C MET A 172 -8.36 7.87 40.32
N ASP A 173 -8.49 8.62 41.41
CA ASP A 173 -8.40 8.15 42.79
C ASP A 173 -9.20 6.85 42.98
N THR A 174 -8.54 5.86 43.56
CA THR A 174 -9.15 4.61 44.01
C THR A 174 -10.27 4.88 45.02
N PRO A 175 -11.48 4.31 44.88
CA PRO A 175 -12.45 4.33 45.96
C PRO A 175 -12.00 3.35 47.05
N THR A 176 -11.43 3.88 48.12
CA THR A 176 -11.22 3.13 49.36
C THR A 176 -12.59 2.81 49.97
N SER A 177 -13.08 1.61 49.70
CA SER A 177 -13.99 0.90 50.60
C SER A 177 -13.34 0.80 51.97
N THR A 178 -14.02 1.19 53.06
CA THR A 178 -14.08 0.40 54.32
C THR A 178 -15.12 0.97 55.30
N SER A 179 -16.04 0.05 55.67
CA SER A 179 -16.77 -0.20 56.91
C SER A 179 -17.60 0.88 57.62
N VAL A 180 -18.90 0.59 57.56
CA VAL A 180 -19.86 0.58 58.68
C VAL A 180 -19.22 0.15 60.01
N ALA A 181 -19.36 1.01 61.03
CA ALA A 181 -19.57 0.65 62.43
C ALA A 181 -20.21 1.85 63.14
#